data_AF-A0A1V1NQJ7-F1
#
_entry.id   AF-A0A1V1NQJ7-F1
#
_cell.length_a   1.000
_cell.length_b   1.000
_cell.length_c   1.000
_cell.angle_alpha   90.00
_cell.angle_beta   90.00
_cell.angle_gamma   90.00
#
_symmetry.space_group_name_H-M   'P 1'
#
loop_
_entity.id
_entity.type
_entity.pdbx_description
1 polymer ?
#
loop_
_entity_poly.entity_id
_entity_poly.type
_entity_poly.pdbx_seq_one_letter_code
_entity_poly.pdbx_strand_id
1 'polypeptide(L)'
;NLNITTAQPKIVDNEKGLFIDFQVIGTEVAGQNLTPSLTASFGNIEPGEQKIATWLLTSTLQGLFIDYDATFEHLDGFGDPRLSLIKNVEIHEMRHMIEATGDKADGLPDFLVNDVPDIDDLPDTIHLSDGTTEPVSVYTSAYAAGSLSEDNLSVALDVTLNSGWSYILIPDPGDASFRLVRVTRSDGI
;
A
#
# COMPACT_ATOMS: atom_id res chain seq x y z
N ASN A 1 7.76 18.20 17.42
CA ASN A 1 8.59 17.50 16.42
C ASN A 1 8.44 16.00 16.61
N LEU A 2 7.68 15.38 15.72
CA LEU A 2 7.54 13.93 15.65
C LEU A 2 8.63 13.33 14.75
N ASN A 3 9.26 12.27 15.24
CA ASN A 3 10.08 11.37 14.44
C ASN A 3 9.49 9.97 14.57
N ILE A 4 9.42 9.22 13.48
CA ILE A 4 9.10 7.80 13.51
C ILE A 4 10.34 7.05 13.06
N THR A 5 10.78 6.11 13.89
CA THR A 5 11.86 5.19 13.56
C THR A 5 11.23 3.84 13.31
N THR A 6 11.19 3.40 12.06
CA THR A 6 10.72 2.06 11.75
C THR A 6 11.80 1.03 12.13
N ALA A 7 11.39 -0.14 12.58
CA ALA A 7 12.31 -1.25 12.77
C ALA A 7 12.79 -1.75 11.39
N GLN A 8 14.03 -2.26 11.31
CA GLN A 8 14.42 -3.04 10.13
C GLN A 8 13.49 -4.24 10.00
N PRO A 9 12.95 -4.53 8.80
CA PRO A 9 12.26 -5.79 8.56
C PRO A 9 13.13 -6.95 9.02
N LYS A 10 12.55 -7.85 9.81
CA LYS A 10 13.25 -9.03 10.33
C LYS A 10 12.64 -10.28 9.73
N ILE A 11 13.49 -11.20 9.29
CA ILE A 11 13.05 -12.49 8.79
C ILE A 11 12.91 -13.43 9.97
N VAL A 12 11.72 -14.00 10.13
CA VAL A 12 11.42 -15.00 11.14
C VAL A 12 11.52 -16.43 10.60
N ASP A 13 11.52 -16.61 9.27
CA ASP A 13 11.52 -17.94 8.63
C ASP A 13 12.44 -18.02 7.39
N ASN A 14 13.70 -18.40 7.61
CA ASN A 14 14.71 -18.64 6.56
C ASN A 14 15.27 -20.06 6.74
N GLU A 15 14.45 -21.07 6.46
CA GLU A 15 14.79 -22.49 6.65
C GLU A 15 16.11 -22.91 5.98
N LYS A 16 16.50 -22.23 4.89
CA LYS A 16 17.69 -22.54 4.09
C LYS A 16 18.93 -21.73 4.49
N GLY A 17 18.82 -20.81 5.45
CA GLY A 17 19.93 -19.99 5.94
C GLY A 17 20.59 -19.14 4.84
N LEU A 18 19.84 -18.73 3.82
CA LEU A 18 20.37 -17.91 2.73
C LEU A 18 20.73 -16.52 3.24
N PHE A 19 21.77 -15.91 2.66
CA PHE A 19 22.08 -14.51 2.92
C PHE A 19 21.00 -13.63 2.30
N ILE A 20 20.29 -12.90 3.15
CA ILE A 20 19.23 -11.97 2.76
C ILE A 20 19.63 -10.60 3.30
N ASP A 21 19.60 -9.61 2.42
CA ASP A 21 19.87 -8.22 2.76
C ASP A 21 18.65 -7.39 2.41
N PHE A 22 18.33 -6.42 3.27
CA PHE A 22 17.28 -5.44 3.04
C PHE A 22 17.91 -4.06 2.91
N GLN A 23 17.61 -3.40 1.80
CA GLN A 23 18.09 -2.06 1.54
C GLN A 23 16.92 -1.10 1.46
N VAL A 24 16.98 -0.01 2.23
CA VAL A 24 16.10 1.15 2.01
C VAL A 24 16.67 1.90 0.81
N ILE A 25 15.88 1.98 -0.26
CA ILE A 25 16.25 2.66 -1.50
C ILE A 25 15.52 3.99 -1.66
N GLY A 26 14.50 4.26 -0.86
CA GLY A 26 13.79 5.53 -0.80
C GLY A 26 13.08 5.73 0.52
N THR A 27 13.03 6.99 0.96
CA THR A 27 12.20 7.43 2.08
C THR A 27 11.54 8.73 1.64
N GLU A 28 10.22 8.84 1.77
CA GLU A 28 9.47 10.05 1.47
C GLU A 28 8.64 10.45 2.68
N VAL A 29 8.53 11.74 2.95
CA VAL A 29 7.63 12.29 3.98
C VAL A 29 6.87 13.47 3.39
N ALA A 30 5.54 13.42 3.46
CA ALA A 30 4.65 14.46 2.94
C ALA A 30 4.99 14.87 1.49
N GLY A 31 5.20 13.87 0.61
CA GLY A 31 5.55 14.10 -0.80
C GLY A 31 6.99 14.56 -1.04
N GLN A 32 7.82 14.66 0.00
CA GLN A 32 9.21 15.10 -0.11
C GLN A 32 10.18 13.92 0.04
N ASN A 33 10.98 13.69 -1.00
CA ASN A 33 12.03 12.69 -0.98
C ASN A 33 13.11 13.07 0.05
N LEU A 34 13.43 12.13 0.93
CA LEU A 34 14.50 12.21 1.91
C LEU A 34 15.65 11.28 1.54
N THR A 35 16.78 11.46 2.22
CA THR A 35 17.86 10.46 2.20
C THR A 35 17.31 9.12 2.69
N PRO A 36 17.52 8.00 1.95
CA PRO A 36 17.06 6.68 2.35
C PRO A 36 17.48 6.33 3.78
N SER A 37 16.48 6.14 4.64
CA SER A 37 16.63 5.90 6.07
C SER A 37 15.37 5.25 6.63
N LEU A 38 15.53 4.41 7.65
CA LEU A 38 14.40 3.86 8.41
C LEU A 38 13.79 4.89 9.37
N THR A 39 14.49 5.99 9.61
CA THR A 39 13.97 7.12 10.37
C THR A 39 13.36 8.14 9.40
N ALA A 40 12.07 8.40 9.56
CA ALA A 40 11.37 9.50 8.91
C ALA A 40 11.11 10.61 9.91
N SER A 41 11.49 11.83 9.55
CA SER A 41 11.19 13.02 10.35
C SER A 41 9.96 13.71 9.81
N PHE A 42 8.89 13.75 10.62
CA PHE A 42 7.61 14.36 10.24
C PHE A 42 7.54 15.85 10.60
N GLY A 43 8.47 16.33 11.43
CA GLY A 43 8.44 17.70 11.95
C GLY A 43 7.25 17.92 12.88
N ASN A 44 6.67 19.11 12.88
CA ASN A 44 5.43 19.36 13.63
C ASN A 44 4.21 18.86 12.84
N ILE A 45 3.26 18.26 13.56
CA ILE A 45 1.95 17.88 13.05
C ILE A 45 0.94 18.70 13.86
N GLU A 46 0.24 19.61 13.20
CA GLU A 46 -0.75 20.49 13.82
C GLU A 46 -2.03 19.72 14.17
N PRO A 47 -2.90 20.25 15.05
CA PRO A 47 -4.17 19.61 15.38
C PRO A 47 -5.03 19.39 14.12
N GLY A 48 -5.37 18.13 13.85
CA GLY A 48 -6.14 17.72 12.67
C GLY A 48 -5.31 17.59 11.39
N GLU A 49 -4.00 17.84 11.43
CA GLU A 49 -3.08 17.57 10.32
C GLU A 49 -2.73 16.09 10.25
N GLN A 50 -2.53 15.59 9.04
CA GLN A 50 -2.10 14.24 8.74
C GLN A 50 -0.89 14.31 7.83
N LYS A 51 0.06 13.39 8.03
CA LYS A 51 1.25 13.29 7.20
C LYS A 51 1.53 11.83 6.93
N ILE A 52 1.88 11.57 5.67
CA ILE A 52 2.22 10.24 5.19
C ILE A 52 3.74 10.16 5.03
N ALA A 53 4.30 9.03 5.41
CA ALA A 53 5.66 8.67 5.01
C ALA A 53 5.64 7.32 4.30
N THR A 54 6.47 7.20 3.28
CA THR A 54 6.66 5.96 2.54
C THR A 54 8.12 5.54 2.61
N TRP A 55 8.33 4.24 2.77
CA TRP A 55 9.66 3.63 2.69
C TRP A 55 9.65 2.65 1.55
N LEU A 56 10.59 2.81 0.62
CA LEU A 56 10.81 1.88 -0.47
C LEU A 56 11.98 0.97 -0.09
N LEU A 57 11.69 -0.32 0.05
CA LEU A 57 12.67 -1.33 0.45
C LEU A 57 12.82 -2.36 -0.67
N THR A 58 14.05 -2.87 -0.83
CA THR A 58 14.34 -4.03 -1.67
C THR A 58 14.96 -5.14 -0.84
N SER A 59 14.66 -6.38 -1.19
CA SER A 59 15.29 -7.57 -0.61
C SER A 59 16.06 -8.33 -1.69
N THR A 60 17.17 -8.97 -1.32
CA THR A 60 17.91 -9.87 -2.22
C THR A 60 17.23 -11.21 -2.44
N LEU A 61 16.20 -11.55 -1.65
CA LEU A 61 15.46 -12.80 -1.74
C LEU A 61 13.97 -12.56 -1.90
N GLN A 62 13.34 -13.37 -2.75
CA GLN A 62 11.89 -13.45 -2.83
C GLN A 62 11.34 -14.21 -1.62
N GLY A 63 10.27 -13.69 -1.02
CA GLY A 63 9.60 -14.32 0.11
C GLY A 63 8.31 -13.60 0.46
N LEU A 64 7.74 -13.98 1.61
CA LEU A 64 6.58 -13.32 2.20
C LEU A 64 7.03 -12.56 3.45
N PHE A 65 6.45 -11.38 3.65
CA PHE A 65 6.49 -10.72 4.94
C PHE A 65 5.34 -11.30 5.78
N ILE A 66 5.66 -11.96 6.89
CA ILE A 66 4.67 -12.68 7.71
C ILE A 66 4.55 -12.11 9.13
N ASP A 67 5.36 -11.12 9.46
CA ASP A 67 5.35 -10.44 10.75
C ASP A 67 5.84 -8.99 10.57
N TYR A 68 5.22 -8.09 11.31
CA TYR A 68 5.42 -6.65 11.21
C TYR A 68 5.40 -6.03 12.61
N ASP A 69 6.44 -5.29 12.96
CA ASP A 69 6.53 -4.54 14.21
C ASP A 69 6.93 -3.10 13.91
N ALA A 70 6.24 -2.15 14.53
CA ALA A 70 6.52 -0.72 14.40
C ALA A 70 6.55 -0.10 15.80
N THR A 71 7.64 0.61 16.10
CA THR A 71 7.77 1.43 17.30
C THR A 71 7.88 2.89 16.91
N PHE A 72 7.51 3.80 17.81
CA PHE A 72 7.63 5.24 17.58
C PHE A 72 8.17 5.90 18.85
N GLU A 73 8.78 7.07 18.68
CA GLU A 73 9.24 7.91 19.78
C GLU A 73 8.80 9.35 19.53
N HIS A 74 8.04 9.92 20.46
CA HIS A 74 7.69 11.33 20.44
C HIS A 74 8.39 12.06 21.58
N LEU A 75 9.14 13.11 21.25
CA LEU A 75 9.73 14.03 22.22
C LEU A 75 8.96 15.35 22.21
N ASP A 76 8.58 15.84 23.39
CA ASP A 76 7.94 17.15 23.52
C ASP A 76 8.92 18.32 23.23
N GLY A 77 8.44 19.56 23.36
CA GLY A 77 9.26 20.76 23.15
C GLY A 77 10.44 20.93 24.11
N PHE A 78 10.53 20.10 25.16
CA PHE A 78 11.60 20.07 26.15
C PHE A 78 12.44 18.76 26.08
N GLY A 79 12.16 17.88 25.13
CA GLY A 79 12.84 16.59 24.98
C GLY A 79 12.35 15.50 25.94
N ASP A 80 11.17 15.67 26.55
CA ASP A 80 10.57 14.69 27.46
C ASP A 80 9.65 13.71 26.69
N PRO A 81 9.93 12.39 26.73
CA PRO A 81 9.12 11.39 26.04
C PRO A 81 7.78 11.08 26.74
N ARG A 82 7.60 11.51 28.00
CA ARG A 82 6.43 11.15 28.82
C ARG A 82 5.14 11.84 28.40
N LEU A 83 5.24 12.90 27.58
CA LEU A 83 4.10 13.66 27.07
C LEU A 83 3.76 13.29 25.62
N SER A 84 4.06 12.07 25.20
CA SER A 84 3.64 11.57 23.89
C SER A 84 2.13 11.69 23.70
N LEU A 85 1.72 12.37 22.63
CA LEU A 85 0.33 12.48 22.21
C LEU A 85 -0.11 11.29 21.33
N ILE A 86 0.83 10.45 20.90
CA ILE A 86 0.53 9.26 20.11
C ILE A 86 -0.07 8.21 21.03
N LYS A 87 -1.27 7.76 20.67
CA LYS A 87 -2.08 6.85 21.49
C LYS A 87 -2.02 5.40 21.04
N ASN A 88 -1.79 5.16 19.74
CA ASN A 88 -1.82 3.82 19.18
C ASN A 88 -0.91 3.71 17.95
N VAL A 89 -0.54 2.48 17.63
CA VAL A 89 0.05 2.05 16.36
C VAL A 89 -0.82 0.94 15.81
N GLU A 90 -1.22 1.08 14.56
CA GLU A 90 -1.98 0.08 13.84
C GLU A 90 -1.15 -0.34 12.62
N ILE A 91 -1.17 -1.63 12.33
CA ILE A 91 -0.42 -2.22 11.23
C ILE A 91 -1.44 -2.93 10.34
N HIS A 92 -1.39 -2.60 9.05
CA HIS A 92 -2.29 -3.09 8.03
C HIS A 92 -1.48 -3.73 6.92
N GLU A 93 -1.91 -4.89 6.43
CA GLU A 93 -1.24 -5.55 5.31
C GLU A 93 -1.61 -4.85 4.00
N MET A 94 -0.69 -4.05 3.46
CA MET A 94 -0.94 -3.32 2.22
C MET A 94 -0.78 -4.21 0.98
N ARG A 95 -1.82 -4.27 0.15
CA ARG A 95 -1.80 -4.87 -1.19
C ARG A 95 -1.24 -3.92 -2.23
N HIS A 96 -1.66 -2.66 -2.21
CA HIS A 96 -1.15 -1.64 -3.13
C HIS A 96 -1.29 -0.24 -2.56
N MET A 97 -0.33 0.63 -2.90
CA MET A 97 -0.50 2.07 -2.74
C MET A 97 -1.26 2.59 -3.97
N ILE A 98 -2.34 3.31 -3.74
CA ILE A 98 -3.22 3.85 -4.79
C ILE A 98 -3.35 5.37 -4.62
N GLU A 99 -4.06 6.01 -5.54
CA GLU A 99 -4.52 7.39 -5.40
C GLU A 99 -6.03 7.37 -5.65
N ALA A 100 -6.81 7.92 -4.72
CA ALA A 100 -8.24 7.96 -4.81
C ALA A 100 -8.67 8.84 -5.99
N THR A 101 -9.84 8.54 -6.55
CA THR A 101 -10.37 9.19 -7.75
C THR A 101 -11.67 9.94 -7.42
N GLY A 102 -12.12 10.79 -8.33
CA GLY A 102 -13.36 11.55 -8.17
C GLY A 102 -13.29 12.55 -7.01
N ASP A 103 -14.33 12.61 -6.20
CA ASP A 103 -14.46 13.58 -5.09
C ASP A 103 -13.46 13.36 -3.94
N LYS A 104 -12.77 12.21 -3.95
CA LYS A 104 -11.75 11.83 -2.97
C LYS A 104 -10.31 12.06 -3.47
N ALA A 105 -10.13 12.49 -4.73
CA ALA A 105 -8.81 12.74 -5.28
C ALA A 105 -8.18 14.00 -4.67
N ASP A 106 -7.05 13.83 -4.00
CA ASP A 106 -6.30 14.91 -3.35
C ASP A 106 -4.81 14.95 -3.72
N GLY A 107 -4.36 14.02 -4.57
CA GLY A 107 -2.97 13.88 -4.99
C GLY A 107 -2.03 13.33 -3.91
N LEU A 108 -2.59 12.78 -2.83
CA LEU A 108 -1.83 12.09 -1.79
C LEU A 108 -1.99 10.57 -1.93
N PRO A 109 -1.02 9.77 -1.44
CA PRO A 109 -1.17 8.33 -1.45
C PRO A 109 -2.30 7.85 -0.53
N ASP A 110 -3.07 6.89 -1.03
CA ASP A 110 -4.01 6.07 -0.27
C ASP A 110 -3.57 4.59 -0.30
N PHE A 111 -4.17 3.75 0.53
CA PHE A 111 -3.67 2.39 0.75
C PHE A 111 -4.78 1.35 0.63
N LEU A 112 -4.66 0.47 -0.36
CA LEU A 112 -5.48 -0.73 -0.50
C LEU A 112 -4.90 -1.82 0.39
N VAL A 113 -5.66 -2.25 1.40
CA VAL A 113 -5.20 -3.17 2.45
C VAL A 113 -6.10 -4.39 2.59
N ASN A 114 -5.57 -5.42 3.25
CA ASN A 114 -6.28 -6.58 3.78
C ASN A 114 -6.36 -6.45 5.31
N ASP A 115 -7.47 -5.93 5.82
CA ASP A 115 -7.69 -5.71 7.25
C ASP A 115 -8.49 -6.83 7.90
N VAL A 116 -9.20 -7.63 7.08
CA VAL A 116 -10.03 -8.74 7.53
C VAL A 116 -9.35 -10.05 7.15
N PRO A 117 -8.70 -10.75 8.09
CA PRO A 117 -8.02 -12.00 7.78
C PRO A 117 -8.97 -13.04 7.16
N ASP A 118 -8.63 -13.51 5.97
CA ASP A 118 -9.35 -14.52 5.24
C ASP A 118 -8.38 -15.52 4.57
N ILE A 119 -8.89 -16.50 3.82
CA ILE A 119 -8.06 -17.56 3.24
C ILE A 119 -7.37 -17.14 1.93
N ASP A 120 -7.97 -16.18 1.23
CA ASP A 120 -7.52 -15.66 -0.06
C ASP A 120 -6.71 -14.36 0.11
N ASP A 121 -6.68 -13.80 1.33
CA ASP A 121 -6.01 -12.55 1.72
C ASP A 121 -6.40 -11.35 0.83
N LEU A 122 -7.62 -11.34 0.30
CA LEU A 122 -8.01 -10.36 -0.73
C LEU A 122 -8.25 -8.98 -0.07
N PRO A 123 -7.93 -7.88 -0.77
CA PRO A 123 -8.09 -6.57 -0.17
C PRO A 123 -9.57 -6.26 0.09
N ASP A 124 -9.85 -5.71 1.26
CA ASP A 124 -11.20 -5.43 1.75
C ASP A 124 -11.42 -3.96 2.15
N THR A 125 -10.34 -3.19 2.33
CA THR A 125 -10.41 -1.83 2.85
C THR A 125 -9.45 -0.90 2.10
N ILE A 126 -9.87 0.34 1.87
CA ILE A 126 -8.99 1.45 1.51
C ILE A 126 -8.85 2.36 2.71
N HIS A 127 -7.61 2.66 3.11
CA HIS A 127 -7.29 3.76 4.01
C HIS A 127 -6.97 4.99 3.17
N LEU A 128 -7.79 6.03 3.33
CA LEU A 128 -7.62 7.29 2.64
C LEU A 128 -6.59 8.17 3.37
N SER A 129 -5.96 9.07 2.62
CA SER A 129 -5.02 10.08 3.09
C SER A 129 -5.60 11.03 4.15
N ASP A 130 -6.94 11.16 4.19
CA ASP A 130 -7.71 11.93 5.17
C ASP A 130 -8.00 11.15 6.47
N GLY A 131 -7.49 9.91 6.58
CA GLY A 131 -7.61 9.05 7.75
C GLY A 131 -8.96 8.35 7.87
N THR A 132 -9.85 8.52 6.89
CA THR A 132 -11.08 7.73 6.79
C THR A 132 -10.83 6.43 6.03
N THR A 133 -11.76 5.49 6.16
CA THR A 133 -11.69 4.21 5.45
C THR A 133 -12.91 4.00 4.57
N GLU A 134 -12.72 3.26 3.48
CA GLU A 134 -13.77 2.89 2.54
C GLU A 134 -13.75 1.36 2.29
N PRO A 135 -14.90 0.68 2.23
CA PRO A 135 -14.94 -0.74 1.97
C PRO A 135 -14.69 -1.05 0.50
N VAL A 136 -14.03 -2.18 0.23
CA VAL A 136 -13.73 -2.68 -1.11
C VAL A 136 -14.53 -3.93 -1.40
N SER A 137 -15.28 -3.91 -2.50
CA SER A 137 -15.96 -5.10 -3.01
C SER A 137 -15.05 -5.89 -3.93
N VAL A 138 -14.87 -7.17 -3.64
CA VAL A 138 -14.02 -8.06 -4.43
C VAL A 138 -14.84 -8.81 -5.48
N TYR A 139 -14.36 -8.83 -6.73
CA TYR A 139 -14.98 -9.50 -7.86
C TYR A 139 -14.00 -10.48 -8.50
N THR A 140 -14.24 -11.78 -8.30
CA THR A 140 -13.41 -12.88 -8.84
C THR A 140 -14.05 -13.63 -10.01
N SER A 141 -15.30 -13.29 -10.35
CA SER A 141 -16.06 -13.90 -11.44
C SER A 141 -15.99 -13.11 -12.76
N ALA A 142 -15.27 -11.99 -12.77
CA ALA A 142 -15.02 -11.21 -13.97
C ALA A 142 -14.19 -12.01 -14.97
N TYR A 143 -14.34 -11.72 -16.27
CA TYR A 143 -13.56 -12.38 -17.31
C TYR A 143 -13.30 -11.43 -18.47
N ALA A 144 -12.23 -11.70 -19.24
CA ALA A 144 -11.97 -10.97 -20.47
C ALA A 144 -12.93 -11.41 -21.58
N ALA A 145 -13.69 -10.46 -22.11
CA ALA A 145 -14.55 -10.64 -23.26
C ALA A 145 -13.72 -10.57 -24.55
N GLY A 146 -13.18 -11.71 -24.97
CA GLY A 146 -12.42 -11.85 -26.21
C GLY A 146 -11.10 -12.60 -26.01
N SER A 147 -10.22 -12.52 -26.99
CA SER A 147 -8.89 -13.14 -26.94
C SER A 147 -7.84 -12.15 -27.43
N LEU A 148 -6.69 -12.16 -26.76
CA LEU A 148 -5.52 -11.38 -27.16
C LEU A 148 -4.76 -12.12 -28.27
N SER A 149 -4.21 -11.36 -29.21
CA SER A 149 -3.30 -11.83 -30.25
C SER A 149 -2.36 -10.70 -30.65
N GLU A 150 -1.34 -10.99 -31.48
CA GLU A 150 -0.45 -9.94 -32.00
C GLU A 150 -1.21 -8.83 -32.76
N ASP A 151 -2.34 -9.18 -33.39
CA ASP A 151 -3.22 -8.25 -34.11
C ASP A 151 -4.33 -7.64 -33.23
N ASN A 152 -4.52 -8.14 -32.00
CA ASN A 152 -5.50 -7.64 -31.04
C ASN A 152 -4.94 -7.60 -29.61
N LEU A 153 -4.41 -6.44 -29.22
CA LEU A 153 -3.77 -6.22 -27.91
C LEU A 153 -4.70 -5.58 -26.87
N SER A 154 -6.01 -5.61 -27.11
CA SER A 154 -7.01 -5.05 -26.19
C SER A 154 -8.23 -5.96 -26.08
N VAL A 155 -8.70 -6.16 -24.85
CA VAL A 155 -9.92 -6.90 -24.53
C VAL A 155 -10.72 -6.10 -23.51
N ALA A 156 -12.03 -6.18 -23.60
CA ALA A 156 -12.91 -5.64 -22.57
C ALA A 156 -13.02 -6.64 -21.41
N LEU A 157 -13.24 -6.14 -20.20
CA LEU A 157 -13.63 -6.99 -19.08
C LEU A 157 -15.15 -6.99 -18.96
N ASP A 158 -15.74 -8.18 -18.91
CA ASP A 158 -17.15 -8.35 -18.57
C ASP A 158 -17.27 -8.53 -17.06
N VAL A 159 -17.83 -7.51 -16.41
CA VAL A 159 -18.07 -7.47 -14.98
C VAL A 159 -19.22 -6.51 -14.68
N THR A 160 -20.11 -6.90 -13.78
CA THR A 160 -21.14 -6.00 -13.24
C THR A 160 -20.72 -5.56 -11.85
N LEU A 161 -20.35 -4.28 -11.73
CA LEU A 161 -19.93 -3.67 -10.47
C LEU A 161 -21.12 -3.00 -9.78
N ASN A 162 -21.19 -3.16 -8.46
CA ASN A 162 -22.01 -2.31 -7.62
C ASN A 162 -21.34 -0.95 -7.43
N SER A 163 -22.08 0.05 -6.94
CA SER A 163 -21.51 1.33 -6.55
C SER A 163 -20.50 1.16 -5.43
N GLY A 164 -19.37 1.86 -5.52
CA GLY A 164 -18.30 1.85 -4.51
C GLY A 164 -16.97 1.35 -5.05
N TRP A 165 -16.00 1.22 -4.15
CA TRP A 165 -14.67 0.73 -4.49
C TRP A 165 -14.71 -0.76 -4.82
N SER A 166 -13.98 -1.14 -5.87
CA SER A 166 -14.02 -2.48 -6.42
C SER A 166 -12.62 -2.97 -6.72
N TYR A 167 -12.31 -4.18 -6.26
CA TYR A 167 -11.12 -4.93 -6.65
C TYR A 167 -11.53 -6.07 -7.55
N ILE A 168 -10.97 -6.10 -8.77
CA ILE A 168 -11.30 -7.11 -9.78
C ILE A 168 -10.09 -8.03 -9.95
N LEU A 169 -10.28 -9.31 -9.68
CA LEU A 169 -9.27 -10.34 -9.86
C LEU A 169 -9.71 -11.28 -10.98
N ILE A 170 -8.90 -11.39 -12.03
CA ILE A 170 -9.14 -12.29 -13.15
C ILE A 170 -7.86 -13.04 -13.53
N PRO A 171 -7.96 -14.22 -14.15
CA PRO A 171 -6.83 -14.84 -14.83
C PRO A 171 -6.25 -13.91 -15.91
N ASP A 172 -4.94 -13.97 -16.11
CA ASP A 172 -4.27 -13.20 -17.18
C ASP A 172 -4.84 -13.59 -18.56
N PRO A 173 -5.54 -12.68 -19.26
CA PRO A 173 -6.15 -12.99 -20.56
C PRO A 173 -5.11 -13.24 -21.67
N GLY A 174 -3.84 -12.86 -21.44
CA GLY A 174 -2.75 -13.06 -22.37
C GLY A 174 -1.96 -14.35 -22.13
N ASP A 175 -2.29 -15.12 -21.08
CA ASP A 175 -1.56 -16.33 -20.66
C ASP A 175 -0.02 -16.10 -20.65
N ALA A 176 0.40 -15.00 -20.01
CA ALA A 176 1.78 -14.50 -19.94
C ALA A 176 2.46 -14.14 -21.27
N SER A 177 1.75 -14.19 -22.40
CA SER A 177 2.29 -13.86 -23.73
C SER A 177 2.39 -12.34 -23.98
N PHE A 178 1.62 -11.55 -23.23
CA PHE A 178 1.55 -10.10 -23.39
C PHE A 178 1.75 -9.40 -22.06
N ARG A 179 2.40 -8.23 -22.09
CA ARG A 179 2.56 -7.37 -20.91
C ARG A 179 1.37 -6.42 -20.80
N LEU A 180 0.72 -6.37 -19.63
CA LEU A 180 -0.27 -5.34 -19.33
C LEU A 180 0.39 -3.95 -19.32
N VAL A 181 -0.13 -3.06 -20.15
CA VAL A 181 0.37 -1.68 -20.26
C VAL A 181 -0.58 -0.65 -19.66
N ARG A 182 -1.88 -0.92 -19.65
CA ARG A 182 -2.91 0.00 -19.17
C ARG A 182 -4.21 -0.74 -18.91
N VAL A 183 -4.91 -0.32 -17.87
CA VAL A 183 -6.33 -0.59 -17.66
C VAL A 183 -7.08 0.73 -17.84
N THR A 184 -8.21 0.71 -18.53
CA THR A 184 -9.03 1.91 -18.75
C THR A 184 -10.45 1.59 -18.33
N ARG A 185 -11.00 2.42 -17.46
CA ARG A 185 -12.38 2.29 -17.03
C ARG A 185 -13.31 2.79 -18.13
N SER A 186 -14.49 2.17 -18.24
CA SER A 186 -15.49 2.56 -19.25
C SER A 186 -16.11 3.93 -18.96
N ASP A 187 -16.04 4.40 -17.71
CA ASP A 187 -16.51 5.72 -17.28
C ASP A 187 -15.49 6.86 -17.53
N GLY A 188 -14.27 6.52 -17.97
CA GLY A 188 -13.25 7.51 -18.36
C GLY A 188 -12.60 8.26 -17.20
N ILE A 189 -12.78 7.79 -15.96
CA ILE A 189 -12.07 8.24 -14.76
C ILE A 189 -10.74 7.47 -14.64
#